data_AF-A0A0R2PX55-F1
#
_entry.id   AF-A0A0R2PX55-F1
#
_cell.length_a   1.000
_cell.length_b   1.000
_cell.length_c   1.000
_cell.angle_alpha   90.00
_cell.angle_beta   90.00
_cell.angle_gamma   90.00
#
_symmetry.space_group_name_H-M   'P 1'
#
loop_
_entity.id
_entity.type
_entity.pdbx_description
1 polymer ?
#
loop_
_entity_poly.entity_id
_entity_poly.type
_entity_poly.pdbx_seq_one_letter_code
_entity_poly.pdbx_strand_id
1 'polypeptide(L)'
;MEGIRIGLQGAGSAVVDAYGVVHPDGWRAESCGWWLAASDKWHDPRTSPSVRQQRIDGTPVVQTKIGVPGGDVVQRVFVVADRGGRLVMQVSNESPEPVAVAVPTREMSSTAAAGASRPQGIDTPEQVMAFPLSHRGSITFTWPLALARFRKTAPIDASLLPSPDQVARGWVLTSDRASRVAPEAAALVAARCEISLLTAHEIDELLDADPARGMLTIAERVRMGDNPQEWTSQLADAARRVAKHPQRSPWASRALVMAARTLLAASETLAAEDVVELWQRTNVSHGSAAADSGDTAGAIDRVAAIEQRFVRAVSRTSAAVLPTGIPDAWRGVSVEAHGLVASPHHRISLALRWHAANVALLWEIDGPPGLSLSAPLVDAKFQTTELQGEALLQVAS
;
A
#
# COMPACT_ATOMS: atom_id res chain seq x y z
N MET A 1 -5.15 14.46 -11.78
CA MET A 1 -6.44 14.44 -11.07
C MET A 1 -6.15 14.00 -9.65
N GLU A 2 -6.65 14.73 -8.66
CA GLU A 2 -6.42 14.39 -7.25
C GLU A 2 -7.44 13.35 -6.79
N GLY A 3 -7.01 12.33 -6.05
CA GLY A 3 -7.86 11.25 -5.58
C GLY A 3 -7.09 9.99 -5.21
N ILE A 4 -7.83 8.95 -4.82
CA ILE A 4 -7.26 7.66 -4.43
C ILE A 4 -7.16 6.76 -5.66
N ARG A 5 -5.94 6.37 -6.05
CA ARG A 5 -5.73 5.37 -7.10
C ARG A 5 -6.19 3.99 -6.62
N ILE A 6 -6.97 3.32 -7.46
CA ILE A 6 -7.42 1.93 -7.34
C ILE A 6 -7.03 1.19 -8.61
N GLY A 7 -6.88 -0.14 -8.55
CA GLY A 7 -6.49 -0.88 -9.74
C GLY A 7 -6.04 -2.29 -9.45
N LEU A 8 -5.47 -2.90 -10.48
CA LEU A 8 -4.75 -4.16 -10.38
C LEU A 8 -3.25 -3.91 -10.28
N GLN A 9 -2.52 -4.84 -9.68
CA GLN A 9 -1.06 -4.78 -9.58
C GLN A 9 -0.42 -4.59 -10.95
N GLY A 10 0.30 -3.47 -11.14
CA GLY A 10 1.01 -3.11 -12.37
C GLY A 10 0.17 -3.03 -13.65
N ALA A 11 -1.16 -2.92 -13.57
CA ALA A 11 -2.06 -2.97 -14.72
C ALA A 11 -3.08 -1.81 -14.68
N GLY A 12 -4.23 -1.96 -15.35
CA GLY A 12 -5.25 -0.90 -15.43
C GLY A 12 -5.62 -0.35 -14.05
N SER A 13 -5.74 0.97 -13.97
CA SER A 13 -6.11 1.70 -12.77
C SER A 13 -7.25 2.69 -13.01
N ALA A 14 -7.76 3.23 -11.92
CA ALA A 14 -8.71 4.33 -11.89
C ALA A 14 -8.38 5.23 -10.71
N VAL A 15 -8.85 6.47 -10.74
CA VAL A 15 -8.79 7.40 -9.61
C VAL A 15 -10.19 7.61 -9.07
N VAL A 16 -10.38 7.39 -7.77
CA VAL A 16 -11.60 7.79 -7.06
C VAL A 16 -11.38 9.18 -6.50
N ASP A 17 -12.15 10.16 -6.96
CA ASP A 17 -12.06 11.53 -6.44
C ASP A 17 -12.68 11.65 -5.03
N ALA A 18 -12.56 12.83 -4.43
CA ALA A 18 -13.05 13.10 -3.07
C ALA A 18 -14.57 12.89 -2.88
N TYR A 19 -15.34 12.77 -3.97
CA TYR A 19 -16.79 12.61 -3.96
C TYR A 19 -17.22 11.17 -4.27
N GLY A 20 -16.27 10.24 -4.40
CA GLY A 20 -16.54 8.84 -4.76
C GLY A 20 -16.87 8.66 -6.24
N VAL A 21 -16.62 9.65 -7.10
CA VAL A 21 -16.72 9.48 -8.55
C VAL A 21 -15.45 8.80 -9.03
N VAL A 22 -15.62 7.77 -9.84
CA VAL A 22 -14.50 6.98 -10.35
C VAL A 22 -14.13 7.46 -11.74
N HIS A 23 -12.83 7.65 -11.98
CA HIS A 23 -12.27 8.08 -13.26
C HIS A 23 -11.30 6.99 -13.72
N PRO A 24 -11.74 6.02 -14.54
CA PRO A 24 -10.85 4.97 -15.03
C PRO A 24 -9.81 5.51 -16.01
N ASP A 25 -8.62 4.93 -16.00
CA ASP A 25 -7.56 5.33 -16.91
C ASP A 25 -7.82 4.80 -18.32
N GLY A 26 -7.69 5.67 -19.33
CA GLY A 26 -7.76 5.31 -20.74
C GLY A 26 -8.62 6.24 -21.58
N TRP A 27 -8.27 6.36 -22.86
CA TRP A 27 -8.80 7.36 -23.80
C TRP A 27 -10.31 7.30 -24.12
N ARG A 28 -11.03 6.27 -23.64
CA ARG A 28 -12.49 6.10 -23.82
C ARG A 28 -13.22 5.79 -22.50
N ALA A 29 -12.52 5.80 -21.38
CA ALA A 29 -13.17 5.55 -20.09
C ALA A 29 -14.05 6.74 -19.73
N GLU A 30 -15.33 6.49 -19.50
CA GLU A 30 -16.26 7.48 -18.94
C GLU A 30 -16.23 7.39 -17.41
N SER A 31 -16.27 8.53 -16.73
CA SER A 31 -16.30 8.57 -15.28
C SER A 31 -17.59 7.95 -14.72
N CYS A 32 -17.47 7.10 -13.72
CA CYS A 32 -18.61 6.48 -13.04
C CYS A 32 -19.04 7.33 -11.84
N GLY A 33 -20.01 8.21 -12.06
CA GLY A 33 -20.69 8.97 -11.00
C GLY A 33 -21.74 8.14 -10.25
N TRP A 34 -22.22 8.69 -9.14
CA TRP A 34 -23.33 8.12 -8.36
C TRP A 34 -24.16 9.23 -7.75
N TRP A 35 -25.48 9.05 -7.67
CA TRP A 35 -26.42 9.99 -7.06
C TRP A 35 -27.43 9.23 -6.21
N LEU A 36 -27.99 9.88 -5.20
CA LEU A 36 -28.94 9.24 -4.28
C LEU A 36 -30.24 10.01 -4.23
N ALA A 37 -31.37 9.33 -4.40
CA ALA A 37 -32.68 9.88 -4.04
C ALA A 37 -33.07 9.34 -2.67
N ALA A 38 -33.31 10.23 -1.72
CA ALA A 38 -33.92 9.92 -0.44
C ALA A 38 -35.28 10.62 -0.31
N SER A 39 -35.94 10.50 0.84
CA SER A 39 -37.27 11.07 1.09
C SER A 39 -37.32 12.61 1.03
N ASP A 40 -36.19 13.26 1.26
CA ASP A 40 -36.06 14.72 1.27
C ASP A 40 -35.78 15.29 -0.13
N LYS A 41 -34.76 14.77 -0.82
CA LYS A 41 -34.28 15.26 -2.11
C LYS A 41 -33.34 14.26 -2.79
N TRP A 42 -32.87 14.65 -3.98
CA TRP A 42 -31.64 14.09 -4.54
C TRP A 42 -30.39 14.66 -3.85
N HIS A 43 -29.43 13.79 -3.59
CA HIS A 43 -28.11 14.09 -3.08
C HIS A 43 -27.09 13.83 -4.20
N ASP A 44 -26.43 14.90 -4.64
CA ASP A 44 -25.23 14.81 -5.49
C ASP A 44 -24.00 14.84 -4.57
N PRO A 45 -23.13 13.82 -4.59
CA PRO A 45 -21.91 13.79 -3.79
C PRO A 45 -21.06 15.06 -3.94
N ARG A 46 -21.01 15.69 -5.11
CA ARG A 46 -20.17 16.88 -5.36
C ARG A 46 -20.65 18.14 -4.63
N THR A 47 -21.90 18.15 -4.18
CA THR A 47 -22.52 19.30 -3.49
C THR A 47 -22.98 18.95 -2.08
N SER A 48 -22.81 17.69 -1.67
CA SER A 48 -23.28 17.18 -0.38
C SER A 48 -22.22 17.43 0.71
N PRO A 49 -22.49 18.27 1.73
CA PRO A 49 -21.52 18.55 2.79
C PRO A 49 -21.30 17.37 3.73
N SER A 50 -22.12 16.33 3.65
CA SER A 50 -22.07 15.12 4.47
C SER A 50 -21.12 14.05 3.94
N VAL A 51 -20.44 14.28 2.81
CA VAL A 51 -19.55 13.30 2.19
C VAL A 51 -18.34 13.04 3.07
N ARG A 52 -18.06 11.77 3.34
CA ARG A 52 -16.88 11.31 4.08
C ARG A 52 -16.23 10.17 3.33
N GLN A 53 -14.93 10.21 3.11
CA GLN A 53 -14.20 9.20 2.35
C GLN A 53 -13.01 8.66 3.12
N GLN A 54 -12.75 7.35 3.00
CA GLN A 54 -11.57 6.69 3.55
C GLN A 54 -11.18 5.44 2.75
N ARG A 55 -9.94 5.01 2.87
CA ARG A 55 -9.50 3.66 2.46
C ARG A 55 -9.90 2.64 3.53
N ILE A 56 -10.31 1.44 3.13
CA ILE A 56 -10.53 0.32 4.05
C ILE A 56 -9.18 -0.35 4.33
N ASP A 57 -8.75 -0.37 5.59
CA ASP A 57 -7.48 -0.96 6.05
C ASP A 57 -6.23 -0.48 5.29
N GLY A 58 -6.25 0.78 4.80
CA GLY A 58 -5.19 1.35 3.96
C GLY A 58 -5.17 0.83 2.52
N THR A 59 -6.04 -0.09 2.13
CA THR A 59 -6.04 -0.74 0.81
C THR A 59 -6.66 0.14 -0.29
N PRO A 60 -6.55 -0.24 -1.59
CA PRO A 60 -7.23 0.40 -2.72
C PRO A 60 -8.74 0.08 -2.79
N VAL A 61 -9.38 -0.13 -1.63
CA VAL A 61 -10.82 -0.24 -1.49
C VAL A 61 -11.29 1.05 -0.82
N VAL A 62 -11.99 1.88 -1.58
CA VAL A 62 -12.40 3.22 -1.15
C VAL A 62 -13.83 3.19 -0.67
N GLN A 63 -14.08 3.66 0.54
CA GLN A 63 -15.42 3.84 1.10
C GLN A 63 -15.78 5.32 1.08
N THR A 64 -16.91 5.66 0.45
CA THR A 64 -17.52 7.00 0.49
C THR A 64 -18.89 6.90 1.17
N LYS A 65 -19.13 7.70 2.21
CA LYS A 65 -20.43 7.78 2.90
C LYS A 65 -21.10 9.12 2.60
N ILE A 66 -22.42 9.09 2.40
CA ILE A 66 -23.27 10.28 2.30
C ILE A 66 -24.40 10.16 3.31
N GLY A 67 -24.56 11.20 4.14
CA GLY A 67 -25.68 11.28 5.07
C GLY A 67 -26.98 11.58 4.35
N VAL A 68 -28.02 10.81 4.64
CA VAL A 68 -29.41 10.94 4.19
C VAL A 68 -30.34 11.01 5.41
N PRO A 69 -31.65 11.30 5.27
CA PRO A 69 -32.57 11.28 6.41
C PRO A 69 -32.47 9.98 7.23
N GLY A 70 -32.13 10.10 8.52
CA GLY A 70 -32.09 8.99 9.46
C GLY A 70 -30.86 8.07 9.40
N GLY A 71 -29.88 8.28 8.50
CA GLY A 71 -28.68 7.46 8.45
C GLY A 71 -27.74 7.78 7.28
N ASP A 72 -26.97 6.79 6.84
CA ASP A 72 -26.00 6.93 5.75
C ASP A 72 -26.33 5.99 4.59
N VAL A 73 -25.89 6.38 3.39
CA VAL A 73 -25.67 5.46 2.27
C VAL A 73 -24.17 5.33 2.06
N VAL A 74 -23.70 4.09 1.91
CA VAL A 74 -22.28 3.78 1.84
C VAL A 74 -21.94 3.17 0.49
N GLN A 75 -21.07 3.85 -0.24
CA GLN A 75 -20.46 3.39 -1.47
C GLN A 75 -19.09 2.77 -1.14
N ARG A 76 -18.79 1.61 -1.72
CA ARG A 76 -17.46 0.96 -1.69
C ARG A 76 -17.00 0.71 -3.12
N VAL A 77 -15.87 1.28 -3.50
CA VAL A 77 -15.31 1.20 -4.86
C VAL A 77 -13.96 0.49 -4.82
N PHE A 78 -13.79 -0.47 -5.72
CA PHE A 78 -12.55 -1.25 -5.84
C PHE A 78 -12.45 -1.89 -7.23
N VAL A 79 -11.31 -2.51 -7.50
CA VAL A 79 -11.06 -3.24 -8.74
C VAL A 79 -10.80 -4.72 -8.46
N VAL A 80 -11.33 -5.59 -9.31
CA VAL A 80 -11.11 -7.05 -9.24
C VAL A 80 -10.49 -7.58 -10.53
N ALA A 81 -9.64 -8.60 -10.38
CA ALA A 81 -8.97 -9.27 -11.49
C ALA A 81 -9.92 -10.26 -12.18
N ASP A 82 -10.80 -9.76 -13.05
CA ASP A 82 -11.57 -10.59 -13.98
C ASP A 82 -11.45 -10.03 -15.40
N ARG A 83 -11.02 -10.88 -16.35
CA ARG A 83 -11.01 -10.59 -17.80
C ARG A 83 -10.47 -9.21 -18.20
N GLY A 84 -9.34 -8.79 -17.62
CA GLY A 84 -8.70 -7.49 -17.91
C GLY A 84 -9.01 -6.39 -16.88
N GLY A 85 -9.75 -6.72 -15.83
CA GLY A 85 -10.05 -5.81 -14.72
C GLY A 85 -11.48 -5.32 -14.77
N ARG A 86 -12.14 -5.35 -13.61
CA ARG A 86 -13.49 -4.83 -13.44
C ARG A 86 -13.49 -3.78 -12.35
N LEU A 87 -14.03 -2.61 -12.68
CA LEU A 87 -14.42 -1.63 -11.68
C LEU A 87 -15.69 -2.14 -11.00
N VAL A 88 -15.70 -2.13 -9.67
CA VAL A 88 -16.84 -2.55 -8.85
C VAL A 88 -17.24 -1.40 -7.94
N MET A 89 -18.53 -1.09 -7.91
CA MET A 89 -19.15 -0.16 -6.97
C MET A 89 -20.24 -0.92 -6.23
N GLN A 90 -20.05 -1.14 -4.93
CA GLN A 90 -21.09 -1.65 -4.05
C GLN A 90 -21.72 -0.50 -3.29
N VAL A 91 -23.05 -0.42 -3.27
CA VAL A 91 -23.80 0.61 -2.53
C VAL A 91 -24.76 -0.05 -1.55
N SER A 92 -24.61 0.26 -0.26
CA SER A 92 -25.44 -0.25 0.83
C SER A 92 -26.20 0.86 1.54
N ASN A 93 -27.48 0.60 1.85
CA ASN A 93 -28.33 1.53 2.58
C ASN A 93 -28.28 1.25 4.10
N GLU A 94 -27.59 2.10 4.85
CA GLU A 94 -27.49 2.08 6.32
C GLU A 94 -28.52 3.01 6.98
N SER A 95 -29.45 3.61 6.21
CA SER A 95 -30.57 4.44 6.71
C SER A 95 -31.87 3.63 6.84
N PRO A 96 -32.79 3.99 7.75
CA PRO A 96 -34.04 3.26 7.96
C PRO A 96 -35.04 3.37 6.80
N GLU A 97 -34.90 4.39 5.96
CA GLU A 97 -35.81 4.65 4.83
C GLU A 97 -35.27 4.07 3.52
N PRO A 98 -36.13 3.58 2.61
CA PRO A 98 -35.70 3.21 1.27
C PRO A 98 -35.14 4.40 0.51
N VAL A 99 -34.06 4.18 -0.23
CA VAL A 99 -33.44 5.18 -1.11
C VAL A 99 -33.41 4.64 -2.54
N ALA A 100 -33.05 5.47 -3.52
CA ALA A 100 -32.64 4.99 -4.83
C ALA A 100 -31.22 5.46 -5.14
N VAL A 101 -30.42 4.60 -5.75
CA VAL A 101 -29.06 4.94 -6.22
C VAL A 101 -29.07 5.01 -7.74
N ALA A 102 -28.59 6.12 -8.30
CA ALA A 102 -28.46 6.31 -9.73
C ALA A 102 -27.00 6.20 -10.17
N VAL A 103 -26.75 5.43 -11.23
CA VAL A 103 -25.40 5.20 -11.78
C VAL A 103 -25.43 5.15 -13.33
N PRO A 104 -24.30 5.41 -14.01
CA PRO A 104 -24.18 5.18 -15.45
C PRO A 104 -24.37 3.70 -15.80
N THR A 105 -25.22 3.43 -16.79
CA THR A 105 -25.60 2.05 -17.18
C THR A 105 -24.88 1.53 -18.41
N ARG A 106 -24.07 2.37 -19.06
CA ARG A 106 -23.26 1.98 -20.21
C ARG A 106 -22.33 0.84 -19.82
N GLU A 107 -22.47 -0.31 -20.49
CA GLU A 107 -21.64 -1.51 -20.26
C GLU A 107 -21.64 -2.04 -18.81
N MET A 108 -22.66 -1.66 -18.04
CA MET A 108 -22.83 -2.02 -16.63
C MET A 108 -23.50 -3.39 -16.47
N SER A 109 -22.98 -4.20 -15.54
CA SER A 109 -23.71 -5.33 -14.92
C SER A 109 -24.08 -4.99 -13.48
N SER A 110 -25.18 -5.55 -12.96
CA SER A 110 -25.65 -5.28 -11.60
C SER A 110 -26.31 -6.49 -10.93
N THR A 111 -26.31 -6.52 -9.59
CA THR A 111 -27.09 -7.45 -8.77
C THR A 111 -28.48 -6.92 -8.39
N ALA A 112 -28.91 -5.77 -8.94
CA ALA A 112 -30.19 -5.16 -8.61
C ALA A 112 -31.36 -6.11 -8.93
N ALA A 113 -32.20 -6.40 -7.93
CA ALA A 113 -33.36 -7.28 -8.09
C ALA A 113 -34.58 -6.58 -8.70
N ALA A 114 -34.68 -5.26 -8.53
CA ALA A 114 -35.79 -4.44 -9.02
C ALA A 114 -35.41 -3.67 -10.29
N GLY A 115 -36.42 -3.32 -11.08
CA GLY A 115 -36.25 -2.56 -12.32
C GLY A 115 -35.65 -1.17 -12.08
N ALA A 116 -34.80 -0.73 -13.00
CA ALA A 116 -34.25 0.61 -12.99
C ALA A 116 -35.26 1.61 -13.60
N SER A 117 -35.25 2.85 -13.10
CA SER A 117 -36.07 3.95 -13.63
C SER A 117 -35.20 5.14 -14.03
N ARG A 118 -35.70 6.02 -14.89
CA ARG A 118 -34.96 7.25 -15.21
C ARG A 118 -35.03 8.21 -14.01
N PRO A 119 -33.91 8.78 -13.54
CA PRO A 119 -33.93 9.83 -12.53
C PRO A 119 -34.84 10.99 -12.96
N GLN A 120 -35.60 11.54 -12.02
CA GLN A 120 -36.49 12.68 -12.24
C GLN A 120 -36.12 13.79 -11.27
N GLY A 121 -36.05 15.04 -11.74
CA GLY A 121 -35.77 16.20 -10.89
C GLY A 121 -34.29 16.39 -10.49
N ILE A 122 -33.37 15.73 -11.19
CA ILE A 122 -31.92 15.95 -11.11
C ILE A 122 -31.33 15.99 -12.52
N ASP A 123 -30.32 16.83 -12.74
CA ASP A 123 -29.56 16.84 -13.97
C ASP A 123 -28.49 15.75 -13.91
N THR A 124 -28.58 14.77 -14.81
CA THR A 124 -27.63 13.65 -14.91
C THR A 124 -27.24 13.44 -16.37
N PRO A 125 -26.02 12.93 -16.63
CA PRO A 125 -25.62 12.52 -17.98
C PRO A 125 -26.61 11.54 -18.63
N GLU A 126 -26.52 11.41 -19.96
CA GLU A 126 -27.25 10.38 -20.67
C GLU A 126 -26.88 8.97 -20.15
N GLN A 127 -27.83 8.03 -20.21
CA GLN A 127 -27.64 6.62 -19.80
C GLN A 127 -27.44 6.40 -18.30
N VAL A 128 -27.90 7.31 -17.44
CA VAL A 128 -28.01 7.08 -15.99
C VAL A 128 -29.39 6.53 -15.64
N MET A 129 -29.42 5.49 -14.79
CA MET A 129 -30.66 4.90 -14.27
C MET A 129 -30.61 4.79 -12.75
N ALA A 130 -31.75 4.99 -12.11
CA ALA A 130 -31.97 4.89 -10.66
C ALA A 130 -32.50 3.50 -10.28
N PHE A 131 -31.85 2.87 -9.31
CA PHE A 131 -32.15 1.55 -8.78
C PHE A 131 -32.65 1.68 -7.34
N PRO A 132 -33.84 1.16 -6.99
CA PRO A 132 -34.33 1.24 -5.62
C PRO A 132 -33.50 0.35 -4.70
N LEU A 133 -33.24 0.84 -3.50
CA LEU A 133 -32.39 0.22 -2.48
C LEU A 133 -33.11 0.26 -1.12
N SER A 134 -33.64 -0.88 -0.71
CA SER A 134 -34.33 -1.04 0.57
C SER A 134 -33.40 -0.82 1.76
N HIS A 135 -33.97 -0.58 2.94
CA HIS A 135 -33.21 -0.60 4.21
C HIS A 135 -32.39 -1.89 4.33
N ARG A 136 -31.10 -1.75 4.70
CA ARG A 136 -30.11 -2.85 4.78
C ARG A 136 -29.85 -3.58 3.46
N GLY A 137 -30.41 -3.09 2.36
CA GLY A 137 -30.14 -3.60 1.02
C GLY A 137 -28.75 -3.20 0.55
N SER A 138 -28.20 -4.00 -0.35
CA SER A 138 -26.96 -3.69 -1.06
C SER A 138 -27.10 -4.04 -2.53
N ILE A 139 -26.59 -3.18 -3.41
CA ILE A 139 -26.48 -3.47 -4.85
C ILE A 139 -25.01 -3.36 -5.25
N THR A 140 -24.52 -4.35 -6.00
CA THR A 140 -23.21 -4.32 -6.63
C THR A 140 -23.39 -3.97 -8.10
N PHE A 141 -22.67 -2.94 -8.55
CA PHE A 141 -22.54 -2.54 -9.94
C PHE A 141 -21.11 -2.82 -10.41
N THR A 142 -20.96 -3.18 -11.69
CA THR A 142 -19.63 -3.39 -12.26
C THR A 142 -19.54 -2.96 -13.71
N TRP A 143 -18.38 -2.40 -14.07
CA TRP A 143 -18.02 -1.95 -15.40
C TRP A 143 -16.66 -2.56 -15.81
N PRO A 144 -16.39 -2.75 -17.10
CA PRO A 144 -15.03 -3.00 -17.58
C PRO A 144 -14.09 -1.87 -17.13
N LEU A 145 -12.94 -2.21 -16.56
CA LEU A 145 -11.95 -1.20 -16.16
C LEU A 145 -11.27 -0.57 -17.38
N ALA A 146 -11.02 -1.37 -18.42
CA ALA A 146 -10.54 -0.93 -19.72
C ALA A 146 -11.46 -1.42 -20.82
N LEU A 147 -11.84 -0.52 -21.73
CA LEU A 147 -12.68 -0.85 -22.88
C LEU A 147 -11.83 -1.59 -23.93
N ALA A 148 -12.23 -2.82 -24.27
CA ALA A 148 -11.55 -3.60 -25.29
C ALA A 148 -11.71 -2.93 -26.68
N ARG A 149 -10.58 -2.65 -27.35
CA ARG A 149 -10.57 -1.99 -28.66
C ARG A 149 -11.24 -2.83 -29.77
N PHE A 150 -11.30 -4.15 -29.61
CA PHE A 150 -11.74 -5.10 -30.66
C PHE A 150 -12.58 -6.29 -30.17
N ARG A 151 -13.01 -6.35 -28.89
CA ARG A 151 -13.84 -7.46 -28.39
C ARG A 151 -15.04 -6.94 -27.60
N LYS A 152 -16.22 -7.52 -27.84
CA LYS A 152 -17.34 -7.40 -26.90
C LYS A 152 -16.94 -8.11 -25.61
N THR A 153 -16.87 -7.38 -24.52
CA THR A 153 -16.65 -7.95 -23.19
C THR A 153 -17.86 -8.83 -22.85
N ALA A 154 -17.63 -10.11 -22.52
CA ALA A 154 -18.73 -10.98 -22.11
C ALA A 154 -19.44 -10.39 -20.88
N PRO A 155 -20.79 -10.51 -20.80
CA PRO A 155 -21.52 -10.09 -19.61
C PRO A 155 -20.99 -10.85 -18.40
N ILE A 156 -20.75 -10.12 -17.31
CA ILE A 156 -20.30 -10.70 -16.06
C ILE A 156 -21.45 -10.75 -15.07
N ASP A 157 -21.50 -11.82 -14.30
CA ASP A 157 -22.40 -11.92 -13.16
C ASP A 157 -21.77 -11.19 -11.97
N ALA A 158 -22.33 -10.02 -11.63
CA ALA A 158 -21.85 -9.20 -10.54
C ALA A 158 -21.97 -9.90 -9.16
N SER A 159 -22.81 -10.94 -9.04
CA SER A 159 -22.98 -11.70 -7.81
C SER A 159 -21.82 -12.66 -7.50
N LEU A 160 -21.03 -13.02 -8.52
CA LEU A 160 -19.86 -13.88 -8.37
C LEU A 160 -18.58 -13.10 -8.02
N LEU A 161 -18.65 -11.77 -7.98
CA LEU A 161 -17.48 -10.95 -7.70
C LEU A 161 -17.14 -10.97 -6.20
N PRO A 162 -15.83 -10.94 -5.85
CA PRO A 162 -15.41 -10.81 -4.45
C PRO A 162 -16.03 -9.59 -3.77
N SER A 163 -16.34 -9.74 -2.48
CA SER A 163 -16.81 -8.64 -1.64
C SER A 163 -15.69 -7.62 -1.37
N PRO A 164 -16.02 -6.37 -0.98
CA PRO A 164 -15.02 -5.37 -0.60
C PRO A 164 -14.03 -5.89 0.45
N ASP A 165 -14.54 -6.60 1.47
CA ASP A 165 -13.70 -7.13 2.55
C ASP A 165 -12.77 -8.26 2.07
N GLN A 166 -13.22 -9.07 1.10
CA GLN A 166 -12.35 -10.09 0.49
C GLN A 166 -11.22 -9.45 -0.29
N VAL A 167 -11.49 -8.37 -1.04
CA VAL A 167 -10.48 -7.63 -1.79
C VAL A 167 -9.51 -6.91 -0.86
N ALA A 168 -10.02 -6.22 0.17
CA ALA A 168 -9.18 -5.56 1.18
C ALA A 168 -8.24 -6.57 1.87
N ARG A 169 -8.76 -7.72 2.33
CA ARG A 169 -7.92 -8.79 2.90
C ARG A 169 -6.86 -9.29 1.93
N GLY A 170 -7.19 -9.44 0.64
CA GLY A 170 -6.21 -9.82 -0.37
C GLY A 170 -5.04 -8.83 -0.47
N TRP A 171 -5.33 -7.52 -0.45
CA TRP A 171 -4.32 -6.47 -0.45
C TRP A 171 -3.46 -6.46 0.82
N VAL A 172 -4.09 -6.60 2.00
CA VAL A 172 -3.37 -6.69 3.28
C VAL A 172 -2.43 -7.91 3.28
N LEU A 173 -2.92 -9.08 2.85
CA LEU A 173 -2.09 -10.29 2.76
C LEU A 173 -0.90 -10.13 1.81
N THR A 174 -1.09 -9.44 0.68
CA THR A 174 0.00 -9.11 -0.26
C THR A 174 1.03 -8.18 0.38
N SER A 175 0.60 -7.15 1.10
CA SER A 175 1.48 -6.26 1.86
C SER A 175 2.25 -7.04 2.96
N ASP A 176 1.56 -7.90 3.70
CA ASP A 176 2.10 -8.64 4.85
C ASP A 176 3.17 -9.68 4.46
N ARG A 177 3.23 -10.09 3.19
CA ARG A 177 4.32 -10.92 2.66
C ARG A 177 5.68 -10.23 2.77
N ALA A 178 5.70 -8.90 2.65
CA ALA A 178 6.93 -8.14 2.73
C ALA A 178 7.40 -7.98 4.18
N SER A 179 6.54 -7.46 5.06
CA SER A 179 6.71 -7.42 6.52
C SER A 179 5.40 -7.01 7.19
N ARG A 180 5.30 -7.18 8.51
CA ARG A 180 4.18 -6.65 9.32
C ARG A 180 4.72 -5.71 10.38
N VAL A 181 4.06 -4.57 10.60
CA VAL A 181 4.43 -3.57 11.61
C VAL A 181 3.17 -3.10 12.32
N ALA A 182 2.96 -3.52 13.57
CA ALA A 182 1.73 -3.25 14.31
C ALA A 182 1.41 -1.77 14.52
N PRO A 183 2.33 -0.90 14.99
CA PRO A 183 1.98 0.49 15.31
C PRO A 183 1.58 1.34 14.08
N GLU A 184 1.83 0.86 12.86
CA GLU A 184 1.66 1.64 11.62
C GLU A 184 1.14 0.79 10.45
N ALA A 185 0.40 -0.28 10.76
CA ALA A 185 -0.03 -1.27 9.76
C ALA A 185 -0.79 -0.64 8.58
N ALA A 186 -1.78 0.22 8.85
CA ALA A 186 -2.57 0.87 7.81
C ALA A 186 -1.74 1.80 6.91
N ALA A 187 -0.78 2.54 7.48
CA ALA A 187 0.10 3.43 6.72
C ALA A 187 1.06 2.63 5.82
N LEU A 188 1.60 1.52 6.34
CA LEU A 188 2.46 0.61 5.59
C LEU A 188 1.70 -0.07 4.44
N VAL A 189 0.49 -0.57 4.70
CA VAL A 189 -0.40 -1.15 3.68
C VAL A 189 -0.71 -0.12 2.60
N ALA A 190 -1.08 1.11 2.96
CA ALA A 190 -1.40 2.16 1.98
C ALA A 190 -0.21 2.49 1.07
N ALA A 191 0.98 2.67 1.65
CA ALA A 191 2.18 2.94 0.89
C ALA A 191 2.55 1.79 -0.07
N ARG A 192 2.44 0.55 0.39
CA ARG A 192 2.66 -0.65 -0.43
C ARG A 192 1.67 -0.80 -1.57
N CYS A 193 0.40 -0.53 -1.29
CA CYS A 193 -0.63 -0.57 -2.33
C CYS A 193 -0.38 0.48 -3.41
N GLU A 194 0.07 1.69 -3.06
CA GLU A 194 0.50 2.70 -4.03
C GLU A 194 1.69 2.21 -4.87
N ILE A 195 2.68 1.56 -4.25
CA ILE A 195 3.83 0.95 -4.95
C ILE A 195 3.39 -0.17 -5.91
N SER A 196 2.49 -1.06 -5.47
CA SER A 196 2.01 -2.18 -6.29
C SER A 196 1.19 -1.72 -7.51
N LEU A 197 0.57 -0.55 -7.45
CA LEU A 197 -0.21 0.02 -8.55
C LEU A 197 0.65 0.70 -9.62
N LEU A 198 1.95 0.91 -9.38
CA LEU A 198 2.85 1.47 -10.38
C LEU A 198 3.00 0.53 -11.58
N THR A 199 2.94 1.09 -12.78
CA THR A 199 3.26 0.40 -14.03
C THR A 199 4.77 0.21 -14.17
N ALA A 200 5.20 -0.71 -15.06
CA ALA A 200 6.62 -0.86 -15.37
C ALA A 200 7.25 0.45 -15.89
N HIS A 201 6.51 1.21 -16.69
CA HIS A 201 6.95 2.50 -17.20
C HIS A 201 7.18 3.53 -16.09
N GLU A 202 6.25 3.65 -15.14
CA GLU A 202 6.41 4.55 -13.98
C GLU A 202 7.62 4.15 -13.11
N ILE A 203 7.93 2.85 -13.02
CA ILE A 203 9.12 2.36 -12.31
C ILE A 203 10.40 2.71 -13.07
N ASP A 204 10.41 2.58 -14.40
CA ASP A 204 11.56 2.96 -15.23
C ASP A 204 11.83 4.48 -15.14
N GLU A 205 10.80 5.31 -15.23
CA GLU A 205 10.92 6.76 -15.02
C GLU A 205 11.47 7.10 -13.63
N LEU A 206 11.02 6.38 -12.59
CA LEU A 206 11.52 6.55 -11.23
C LEU A 206 12.99 6.12 -11.10
N LEU A 207 13.40 5.02 -11.71
CA LEU A 207 14.81 4.57 -11.75
C LEU A 207 15.71 5.61 -12.41
N ASP A 208 15.22 6.25 -13.47
CA ASP A 208 15.96 7.29 -14.17
C ASP A 208 16.08 8.58 -13.37
N ALA A 209 15.00 9.00 -12.71
CA ALA A 209 14.99 10.21 -11.88
C ALA A 209 15.75 10.01 -10.54
N ASP A 210 15.50 8.91 -9.84
CA ASP A 210 16.08 8.56 -8.54
C ASP A 210 16.32 7.04 -8.45
N PRO A 211 17.54 6.57 -8.81
CA PRO A 211 17.84 5.14 -8.81
C PRO A 211 17.76 4.50 -7.42
N ALA A 212 17.93 5.24 -6.32
CA ALA A 212 17.82 4.67 -4.97
C ALA A 212 16.35 4.37 -4.64
N ARG A 213 15.44 5.32 -4.92
CA ARG A 213 13.99 5.11 -4.73
C ARG A 213 13.44 4.07 -5.71
N GLY A 214 13.93 4.05 -6.95
CA GLY A 214 13.58 3.02 -7.93
C GLY A 214 13.97 1.61 -7.46
N MET A 215 15.21 1.41 -6.98
CA MET A 215 15.64 0.12 -6.42
C MET A 215 14.80 -0.30 -5.21
N LEU A 216 14.50 0.62 -4.29
CA LEU A 216 13.65 0.33 -3.14
C LEU A 216 12.23 -0.08 -3.57
N THR A 217 11.68 0.60 -4.58
CA THR A 217 10.34 0.30 -5.14
C THR A 217 10.30 -1.11 -5.73
N ILE A 218 11.30 -1.48 -6.53
CA ILE A 218 11.43 -2.85 -7.08
C ILE A 218 11.58 -3.88 -5.96
N ALA A 219 12.46 -3.62 -5.00
CA ALA A 219 12.70 -4.55 -3.90
C ALA A 219 11.42 -4.79 -3.07
N GLU A 220 10.64 -3.73 -2.86
CA GLU A 220 9.37 -3.85 -2.15
C GLU A 220 8.32 -4.64 -2.96
N ARG A 221 8.24 -4.42 -4.28
CA ARG A 221 7.37 -5.22 -5.16
C ARG A 221 7.73 -6.70 -5.15
N VAL A 222 9.02 -7.03 -5.21
CA VAL A 222 9.50 -8.42 -5.11
C VAL A 222 9.13 -9.05 -3.76
N ARG A 223 9.29 -8.31 -2.65
CA ARG A 223 8.88 -8.77 -1.32
C ARG A 223 7.38 -9.02 -1.20
N MET A 224 6.56 -8.32 -1.98
CA MET A 224 5.11 -8.53 -2.06
C MET A 224 4.70 -9.66 -3.04
N GLY A 225 5.63 -10.15 -3.85
CA GLY A 225 5.45 -11.36 -4.67
C GLY A 225 5.75 -11.21 -6.16
N ASP A 226 6.28 -10.08 -6.63
CA ASP A 226 6.75 -9.96 -8.02
C ASP A 226 7.96 -10.85 -8.29
N ASN A 227 8.10 -11.27 -9.55
CA ASN A 227 9.23 -12.10 -9.97
C ASN A 227 10.54 -11.29 -9.94
N PRO A 228 11.53 -11.66 -9.11
CA PRO A 228 12.79 -10.91 -9.02
C PRO A 228 13.64 -10.97 -10.31
N GLN A 229 13.45 -11.99 -11.16
CA GLN A 229 14.24 -12.18 -12.38
C GLN A 229 13.97 -11.10 -13.44
N GLU A 230 12.80 -10.44 -13.40
CA GLU A 230 12.42 -9.41 -14.39
C GLU A 230 13.19 -8.08 -14.20
N TRP A 231 13.86 -7.91 -13.05
CA TRP A 231 14.44 -6.63 -12.62
C TRP A 231 15.96 -6.65 -12.48
N THR A 232 16.62 -7.78 -12.78
CA THR A 232 18.05 -7.99 -12.49
C THR A 232 18.94 -6.94 -13.16
N SER A 233 18.69 -6.66 -14.44
CA SER A 233 19.49 -5.69 -15.21
C SER A 233 19.31 -4.24 -14.72
N GLN A 234 18.07 -3.86 -14.41
CA GLN A 234 17.71 -2.54 -13.91
C GLN A 234 18.30 -2.30 -12.53
N LEU A 235 18.24 -3.31 -11.64
CA LEU A 235 18.85 -3.24 -10.32
C LEU A 235 20.37 -3.12 -10.39
N ALA A 236 21.04 -3.88 -11.26
CA ALA A 236 22.49 -3.81 -11.42
C ALA A 236 22.95 -2.42 -11.91
N ASP A 237 22.27 -1.84 -12.91
CA ASP A 237 22.58 -0.49 -13.38
C ASP A 237 22.31 0.59 -12.32
N ALA A 238 21.15 0.51 -11.66
CA ALA A 238 20.77 1.45 -10.62
C ALA A 238 21.72 1.39 -9.41
N ALA A 239 22.15 0.19 -8.99
CA ALA A 239 23.12 0.02 -7.91
C ALA A 239 24.46 0.69 -8.26
N ARG A 240 24.94 0.53 -9.50
CA ARG A 240 26.13 1.22 -10.00
C ARG A 240 25.97 2.74 -9.98
N ARG A 241 24.81 3.26 -10.41
CA ARG A 241 24.50 4.71 -10.40
C ARG A 241 24.47 5.27 -8.98
N VAL A 242 23.83 4.57 -8.05
CA VAL A 242 23.79 4.96 -6.62
C VAL A 242 25.17 4.93 -6.01
N ALA A 243 25.96 3.88 -6.25
CA ALA A 243 27.29 3.75 -5.65
C ALA A 243 28.29 4.82 -6.13
N LYS A 244 28.11 5.38 -7.33
CA LYS A 244 28.93 6.51 -7.82
C LYS A 244 28.63 7.83 -7.09
N HIS A 245 27.40 8.03 -6.63
CA HIS A 245 26.96 9.29 -6.02
C HIS A 245 26.02 9.03 -4.81
N PRO A 246 26.49 8.33 -3.76
CA PRO A 246 25.64 7.89 -2.65
C PRO A 246 24.98 9.05 -1.89
N GLN A 247 25.63 10.21 -1.83
CA GLN A 247 25.13 11.42 -1.16
C GLN A 247 23.88 12.04 -1.81
N ARG A 248 23.48 11.60 -3.01
CA ARG A 248 22.28 12.13 -3.70
C ARG A 248 20.97 11.64 -3.11
N SER A 249 20.99 10.57 -2.32
CA SER A 249 19.79 10.03 -1.70
C SER A 249 20.07 9.62 -0.26
N PRO A 250 19.22 10.02 0.72
CA PRO A 250 19.35 9.52 2.09
C PRO A 250 19.15 8.01 2.17
N TRP A 251 18.57 7.40 1.13
CA TRP A 251 18.27 5.98 1.07
C TRP A 251 19.35 5.14 0.39
N ALA A 252 20.47 5.71 -0.05
CA ALA A 252 21.48 5.00 -0.84
C ALA A 252 21.95 3.68 -0.19
N SER A 253 22.31 3.71 1.10
CA SER A 253 22.73 2.49 1.83
C SER A 253 21.61 1.46 1.89
N ARG A 254 20.39 1.87 2.23
CA ARG A 254 19.24 0.97 2.32
C ARG A 254 18.90 0.37 0.96
N ALA A 255 18.95 1.19 -0.09
CA ALA A 255 18.65 0.77 -1.45
C ALA A 255 19.63 -0.29 -1.95
N LEU A 256 20.94 -0.17 -1.66
CA LEU A 256 21.93 -1.19 -2.01
C LEU A 256 21.73 -2.50 -1.23
N VAL A 257 21.39 -2.42 0.06
CA VAL A 257 21.06 -3.63 0.87
C VAL A 257 19.85 -4.35 0.30
N MET A 258 18.80 -3.60 -0.04
CA MET A 258 17.57 -4.15 -0.61
C MET A 258 17.80 -4.72 -2.02
N ALA A 259 18.60 -4.04 -2.87
CA ALA A 259 18.97 -4.52 -4.19
C ALA A 259 19.77 -5.83 -4.13
N ALA A 260 20.76 -5.93 -3.24
CA ALA A 260 21.50 -7.19 -3.03
C ALA A 260 20.57 -8.33 -2.61
N ARG A 261 19.64 -8.07 -1.68
CA ARG A 261 18.62 -9.05 -1.27
C ARG A 261 17.74 -9.49 -2.43
N THR A 262 17.30 -8.55 -3.28
CA THR A 262 16.47 -8.87 -4.45
C THR A 262 17.25 -9.69 -5.49
N LEU A 263 18.53 -9.40 -5.70
CA LEU A 263 19.40 -10.21 -6.57
C LEU A 263 19.60 -11.63 -6.02
N LEU A 264 19.77 -11.80 -4.71
CA LEU A 264 19.78 -13.13 -4.09
C LEU A 264 18.46 -13.87 -4.32
N ALA A 265 17.32 -13.18 -4.23
CA ALA A 265 16.02 -13.78 -4.55
C ALA A 265 15.88 -14.15 -6.04
N ALA A 266 16.59 -13.46 -6.94
CA ALA A 266 16.70 -13.81 -8.35
C ALA A 266 17.69 -14.97 -8.63
N SER A 267 18.37 -15.50 -7.60
CA SER A 267 19.50 -16.43 -7.72
C SER A 267 20.74 -15.85 -8.42
N GLU A 268 20.87 -14.52 -8.45
CA GLU A 268 22.01 -13.79 -9.02
C GLU A 268 23.08 -13.52 -7.95
N THR A 269 23.68 -14.59 -7.41
CA THR A 269 24.58 -14.52 -6.24
C THR A 269 25.80 -13.63 -6.46
N LEU A 270 26.43 -13.70 -7.64
CA LEU A 270 27.61 -12.88 -7.94
C LEU A 270 27.25 -11.39 -8.01
N ALA A 271 26.16 -11.05 -8.69
CA ALA A 271 25.69 -9.67 -8.77
C ALA A 271 25.29 -9.14 -7.38
N ALA A 272 24.67 -9.98 -6.54
CA ALA A 272 24.36 -9.62 -5.17
C ALA A 272 25.64 -9.28 -4.37
N GLU A 273 26.67 -10.13 -4.44
CA GLU A 273 27.95 -9.89 -3.75
C GLU A 273 28.64 -8.60 -4.23
N ASP A 274 28.61 -8.31 -5.53
CA ASP A 274 29.13 -7.06 -6.09
C ASP A 274 28.38 -5.85 -5.51
N VAL A 275 27.05 -5.92 -5.36
CA VAL A 275 26.25 -4.85 -4.74
C VAL A 275 26.56 -4.73 -3.24
N VAL A 276 26.80 -5.83 -2.54
CA VAL A 276 27.24 -5.80 -1.13
C VAL A 276 28.61 -5.13 -1.01
N GLU A 277 29.55 -5.39 -1.92
CA GLU A 277 30.84 -4.70 -1.97
C GLU A 277 30.67 -3.18 -2.17
N LEU A 278 29.81 -2.77 -3.11
CA LEU A 278 29.49 -1.36 -3.33
C LEU A 278 28.87 -0.71 -2.08
N TRP A 279 27.95 -1.42 -1.41
CA TRP A 279 27.36 -0.97 -0.16
C TRP A 279 28.41 -0.76 0.93
N GLN A 280 29.31 -1.72 1.16
CA GLN A 280 30.35 -1.58 2.19
C GLN A 280 31.25 -0.36 1.93
N ARG A 281 31.62 -0.08 0.67
CA ARG A 281 32.45 1.09 0.32
C ARG A 281 31.73 2.41 0.53
N THR A 282 30.44 2.48 0.21
CA THR A 282 29.63 3.70 0.38
C THR A 282 29.30 3.96 1.86
N ASN A 283 29.07 2.91 2.65
CA ASN A 283 28.69 3.03 4.05
C ASN A 283 29.84 3.51 4.96
N VAL A 284 31.10 3.41 4.52
CA VAL A 284 32.27 3.95 5.24
C VAL A 284 32.29 5.49 5.25
N SER A 285 31.46 6.15 4.42
CA SER A 285 31.57 7.60 4.18
C SER A 285 30.61 8.54 4.92
N HIS A 286 29.57 8.10 5.67
CA HIS A 286 28.61 9.02 6.33
C HIS A 286 28.35 8.56 7.80
N GLY A 287 28.38 9.40 8.84
CA GLY A 287 28.00 10.82 8.90
C GLY A 287 26.49 10.93 9.14
N SER A 288 26.09 11.26 10.38
CA SER A 288 24.70 11.42 10.82
C SER A 288 23.88 12.37 9.92
N ALA A 289 22.66 11.94 9.56
CA ALA A 289 21.43 12.70 9.24
C ALA A 289 20.64 11.96 8.14
N ALA A 290 19.32 11.83 8.17
CA ALA A 290 18.37 12.90 8.49
C ALA A 290 17.23 12.47 9.43
N ALA A 291 16.97 13.36 10.38
CA ALA A 291 15.69 13.57 11.01
C ALA A 291 14.73 14.24 10.01
N ASP A 292 13.44 13.94 10.17
CA ASP A 292 12.27 14.59 9.57
C ASP A 292 12.36 15.01 8.10
N SER A 293 11.95 14.10 7.22
CA SER A 293 11.28 14.50 5.98
C SER A 293 9.79 14.59 6.28
N GLY A 294 9.26 15.81 6.25
CA GLY A 294 7.84 16.11 6.45
C GLY A 294 6.90 15.46 5.41
N ASP A 295 5.65 15.90 5.47
CA ASP A 295 4.42 15.33 4.88
C ASP A 295 4.40 15.11 3.34
N THR A 296 5.52 15.28 2.63
CA THR A 296 5.66 15.17 1.16
C THR A 296 6.55 13.98 0.74
N ALA A 297 6.73 13.00 1.62
CA ALA A 297 7.45 11.77 1.31
C ALA A 297 6.60 10.83 0.43
N GLY A 298 7.15 10.40 -0.71
CA GLY A 298 6.47 9.43 -1.60
C GLY A 298 6.23 8.08 -0.91
N ALA A 299 5.40 7.23 -1.49
CA ALA A 299 5.02 5.94 -0.89
C ALA A 299 6.24 5.10 -0.44
N ILE A 300 7.30 5.02 -1.26
CA ILE A 300 8.50 4.25 -0.91
C ILE A 300 9.31 4.85 0.24
N ASP A 301 9.32 6.18 0.38
CA ASP A 301 9.97 6.86 1.50
C ASP A 301 9.24 6.52 2.82
N ARG A 302 7.91 6.45 2.80
CA ARG A 302 7.11 6.04 3.97
C ARG A 302 7.40 4.60 4.37
N VAL A 303 7.44 3.65 3.42
CA VAL A 303 7.82 2.25 3.71
C VAL A 303 9.22 2.18 4.33
N ALA A 304 10.19 2.85 3.70
CA ALA A 304 11.57 2.84 4.14
C ALA A 304 11.74 3.45 5.55
N ALA A 305 11.05 4.56 5.84
CA ALA A 305 11.06 5.21 7.14
C ALA A 305 10.42 4.35 8.23
N ILE A 306 9.27 3.74 7.97
CA ILE A 306 8.58 2.84 8.92
C ILE A 306 9.51 1.68 9.31
N GLU A 307 10.06 0.96 8.34
CA GLU A 307 10.91 -0.19 8.64
C GLU A 307 12.26 0.21 9.26
N GLN A 308 12.85 1.34 8.85
CA GLN A 308 14.13 1.79 9.36
C GLN A 308 14.09 2.19 10.84
N ARG A 309 12.92 2.58 11.38
CA ARG A 309 12.76 2.79 12.84
C ARG A 309 13.02 1.54 13.67
N PHE A 310 12.83 0.36 13.07
CA PHE A 310 13.00 -0.91 13.76
C PHE A 310 14.39 -1.51 13.57
N VAL A 311 14.90 -1.50 12.33
CA VAL A 311 16.19 -2.10 12.01
C VAL A 311 16.89 -1.39 10.85
N ARG A 312 18.21 -1.26 10.96
CA ARG A 312 19.08 -0.78 9.90
C ARG A 312 20.31 -1.66 9.80
N ALA A 313 20.59 -2.17 8.59
CA ALA A 313 21.86 -2.84 8.30
C ALA A 313 23.03 -1.86 8.44
N VAL A 314 24.09 -2.28 9.14
CA VAL A 314 25.29 -1.45 9.40
C VAL A 314 26.50 -1.99 8.62
N SER A 315 26.67 -3.31 8.60
CA SER A 315 27.70 -3.97 7.78
C SER A 315 27.19 -5.33 7.31
N ARG A 316 28.00 -6.05 6.52
CA ARG A 316 27.72 -7.44 6.11
C ARG A 316 27.27 -8.34 7.28
N THR A 317 27.82 -8.08 8.47
CA THR A 317 27.67 -8.92 9.66
C THR A 317 27.10 -8.16 10.86
N SER A 318 26.56 -6.95 10.67
CA SER A 318 25.96 -6.21 11.78
C SER A 318 24.72 -5.40 11.39
N ALA A 319 23.77 -5.32 12.32
CA ALA A 319 22.57 -4.51 12.21
C ALA A 319 22.30 -3.77 13.52
N ALA A 320 21.77 -2.56 13.41
CA ALA A 320 21.29 -1.77 14.54
C ALA A 320 19.77 -1.90 14.63
N VAL A 321 19.27 -2.37 15.77
CA VAL A 321 17.85 -2.33 16.11
C VAL A 321 17.52 -1.00 16.78
N LEU A 322 16.30 -0.51 16.55
CA LEU A 322 15.85 0.81 17.03
C LEU A 322 16.88 1.93 16.75
N PRO A 323 17.38 2.04 15.49
CA PRO A 323 18.52 2.90 15.17
C PRO A 323 18.20 4.40 15.22
N THR A 324 16.94 4.76 15.50
CA THR A 324 16.45 6.13 15.74
C THR A 324 15.96 6.35 17.17
N GLY A 325 16.23 5.39 18.08
CA GLY A 325 15.62 5.36 19.41
C GLY A 325 14.17 4.86 19.39
N ILE A 326 13.52 4.88 20.56
CA ILE A 326 12.11 4.48 20.73
C ILE A 326 11.22 5.72 20.66
N PRO A 327 10.27 5.80 19.72
CA PRO A 327 9.28 6.87 19.69
C PRO A 327 8.47 6.94 20.98
N ASP A 328 8.16 8.14 21.46
CA ASP A 328 7.36 8.31 22.68
C ASP A 328 5.96 7.69 22.58
N ALA A 329 5.37 7.69 21.37
CA ALA A 329 4.09 7.03 21.11
C ALA A 329 4.11 5.51 21.32
N TRP A 330 5.29 4.88 21.37
CA TRP A 330 5.42 3.44 21.61
C TRP A 330 5.57 3.13 23.11
N ARG A 331 5.73 4.13 23.98
CA ARG A 331 5.88 3.93 25.42
C ARG A 331 4.61 3.35 26.03
N GLY A 332 4.76 2.22 26.73
CA GLY A 332 3.65 1.49 27.35
C GLY A 332 2.77 0.70 26.37
N VAL A 333 3.07 0.73 25.07
CA VAL A 333 2.31 0.00 24.03
C VAL A 333 3.06 -1.27 23.63
N SER A 334 2.32 -2.35 23.38
CA SER A 334 2.89 -3.56 22.79
C SER A 334 3.23 -3.29 21.32
N VAL A 335 4.52 -3.34 20.98
CA VAL A 335 5.00 -3.13 19.61
C VAL A 335 5.54 -4.44 19.05
N GLU A 336 5.17 -4.74 17.81
CA GLU A 336 5.62 -5.92 17.08
C GLU A 336 5.94 -5.55 15.63
N ALA A 337 7.03 -6.09 15.12
CA ALA A 337 7.39 -6.03 13.72
C ALA A 337 7.95 -7.38 13.25
N HIS A 338 7.58 -7.84 12.06
CA HIS A 338 7.95 -9.17 11.55
C HIS A 338 8.50 -9.08 10.14
N GLY A 339 9.56 -9.85 9.86
CA GLY A 339 10.09 -10.01 8.50
C GLY A 339 10.80 -8.78 7.94
N LEU A 340 11.34 -7.91 8.79
CA LEU A 340 12.11 -6.74 8.38
C LEU A 340 13.48 -7.15 7.85
N VAL A 341 14.07 -6.37 6.95
CA VAL A 341 15.38 -6.67 6.37
C VAL A 341 16.50 -6.14 7.26
N ALA A 342 17.22 -7.04 7.94
CA ALA A 342 18.34 -6.71 8.81
C ALA A 342 19.69 -6.64 8.07
N SER A 343 19.81 -7.37 6.96
CA SER A 343 20.92 -7.32 6.00
C SER A 343 20.50 -8.05 4.72
N PRO A 344 21.34 -8.11 3.65
CA PRO A 344 20.99 -8.82 2.43
C PRO A 344 20.55 -10.27 2.65
N HIS A 345 21.17 -10.97 3.60
CA HIS A 345 20.90 -12.38 3.89
C HIS A 345 19.94 -12.63 5.07
N HIS A 346 19.57 -11.60 5.83
CA HIS A 346 18.86 -11.78 7.10
C HIS A 346 17.56 -11.01 7.15
N ARG A 347 16.51 -11.66 7.65
CA ARG A 347 15.30 -11.01 8.15
C ARG A 347 15.26 -11.04 9.66
N ILE A 348 14.55 -10.10 10.25
CA ILE A 348 14.36 -10.02 11.70
C ILE A 348 12.88 -9.76 12.03
N SER A 349 12.41 -10.41 13.08
CA SER A 349 11.19 -10.07 13.80
C SER A 349 11.55 -9.57 15.18
N LEU A 350 10.87 -8.50 15.63
CA LEU A 350 11.12 -7.81 16.89
C LEU A 350 9.80 -7.61 17.64
N ALA A 351 9.85 -7.73 18.95
CA ALA A 351 8.77 -7.33 19.84
C ALA A 351 9.31 -6.51 21.02
N LEU A 352 8.59 -5.45 21.38
CA LEU A 352 8.89 -4.62 22.55
C LEU A 352 7.82 -4.84 23.61
N ARG A 353 8.26 -5.12 24.84
CA ARG A 353 7.40 -5.30 26.01
C ARG A 353 7.89 -4.40 27.13
N TRP A 354 7.02 -3.54 27.64
CA TRP A 354 7.40 -2.57 28.67
C TRP A 354 7.41 -3.18 30.06
N HIS A 355 8.47 -2.92 30.80
CA HIS A 355 8.65 -3.29 32.20
C HIS A 355 9.07 -2.03 32.98
N ALA A 356 8.06 -1.30 33.50
CA ALA A 356 8.23 0.01 34.11
C ALA A 356 8.96 0.99 33.15
N ALA A 357 10.13 1.52 33.52
CA ALA A 357 10.91 2.46 32.72
C ALA A 357 11.75 1.78 31.62
N ASN A 358 11.93 0.46 31.69
CA ASN A 358 12.75 -0.32 30.76
C ASN A 358 11.87 -1.08 29.75
N VAL A 359 12.50 -1.57 28.69
CA VAL A 359 11.82 -2.34 27.63
C VAL A 359 12.53 -3.66 27.39
N ALA A 360 11.79 -4.76 27.46
CA ALA A 360 12.26 -6.05 26.98
C ALA A 360 12.15 -6.07 25.46
N LEU A 361 13.29 -6.27 24.80
CA LEU A 361 13.42 -6.54 23.38
C LEU A 361 13.44 -8.05 23.18
N LEU A 362 12.49 -8.57 22.42
CA LEU A 362 12.51 -9.94 21.92
C LEU A 362 12.87 -9.90 20.43
N TRP A 363 13.71 -10.81 19.97
CA TRP A 363 14.08 -10.91 18.56
C TRP A 363 14.12 -12.35 18.07
N GLU A 364 13.92 -12.50 16.76
CA GLU A 364 14.12 -13.72 15.99
C GLU A 364 14.70 -13.34 14.62
N ILE A 365 15.78 -13.97 14.22
CA ILE A 365 16.51 -13.74 12.96
C ILE A 365 16.36 -14.98 12.09
N ASP A 366 15.92 -14.76 10.85
CA ASP A 366 15.93 -15.74 9.77
C ASP A 366 17.10 -15.43 8.82
N GLY A 367 18.08 -16.34 8.76
CA GLY A 367 19.31 -16.21 7.97
C GLY A 367 20.46 -17.05 8.54
N PRO A 368 21.66 -16.98 7.93
CA PRO A 368 22.84 -17.66 8.46
C PRO A 368 23.26 -17.13 9.85
N PRO A 369 24.03 -17.89 10.64
CA PRO A 369 24.54 -17.39 11.93
C PRO A 369 25.60 -16.30 11.74
N GLY A 370 25.81 -15.47 12.77
CA GLY A 370 26.92 -14.50 12.83
C GLY A 370 26.54 -13.04 12.60
N LEU A 371 25.25 -12.72 12.42
CA LEU A 371 24.78 -11.33 12.44
C LEU A 371 24.84 -10.78 13.87
N SER A 372 25.60 -9.71 14.08
CA SER A 372 25.63 -8.99 15.35
C SER A 372 24.53 -7.93 15.40
N LEU A 373 23.64 -8.01 16.39
CA LEU A 373 22.65 -6.98 16.70
C LEU A 373 23.19 -6.04 17.77
N SER A 374 22.87 -4.75 17.64
CA SER A 374 23.15 -3.71 18.64
C SER A 374 22.00 -2.71 18.72
N ALA A 375 21.84 -2.01 19.84
CA ALA A 375 20.79 -1.00 20.02
C ALA A 375 21.37 0.35 20.50
N PRO A 376 22.27 0.99 19.72
CA PRO A 376 23.17 2.03 20.22
C PRO A 376 22.47 3.30 20.74
N LEU A 377 21.26 3.61 20.25
CA LEU A 377 20.47 4.77 20.72
C LEU A 377 19.49 4.43 21.85
N VAL A 378 19.36 3.16 22.22
CA VAL A 378 18.48 2.71 23.31
C VAL A 378 19.32 2.25 24.49
N ASP A 379 20.18 1.26 24.28
CA ASP A 379 21.12 0.72 25.26
C ASP A 379 22.47 0.44 24.56
N ALA A 380 23.46 1.31 24.81
CA ALA A 380 24.77 1.21 24.20
C ALA A 380 25.57 -0.04 24.59
N LYS A 381 25.15 -0.77 25.64
CA LYS A 381 25.79 -2.01 26.08
C LYS A 381 25.17 -3.25 25.44
N PHE A 382 23.98 -3.12 24.86
CA PHE A 382 23.32 -4.25 24.22
C PHE A 382 24.04 -4.65 22.93
N GLN A 383 24.56 -5.87 22.92
CA GLN A 383 25.07 -6.54 21.73
C GLN A 383 24.83 -8.05 21.84
N THR A 384 24.43 -8.69 20.75
CA THR A 384 24.24 -10.14 20.69
C THR A 384 24.52 -10.66 19.28
N THR A 385 24.81 -11.95 19.16
CA THR A 385 24.89 -12.70 17.89
C THR A 385 23.92 -13.89 17.88
N GLU A 386 23.08 -14.02 18.91
CA GLU A 386 22.09 -15.08 19.01
C GLU A 386 20.98 -14.87 17.98
N LEU A 387 20.57 -15.94 17.30
CA LEU A 387 19.51 -15.87 16.29
C LEU A 387 18.13 -15.57 16.90
N GLN A 388 17.92 -15.89 18.17
CA GLN A 388 16.70 -15.59 18.89
C GLN A 388 17.03 -15.30 20.35
N GLY A 389 16.25 -14.46 21.01
CA GLY A 389 16.45 -14.18 22.42
C GLY A 389 15.59 -13.05 22.95
N GLU A 390 15.82 -12.74 24.22
CA GLU A 390 15.19 -11.65 24.95
C GLU A 390 16.24 -10.90 25.77
N ALA A 391 16.14 -9.57 25.80
CA ALA A 391 17.00 -8.73 26.62
C ALA A 391 16.25 -7.52 27.16
N LEU A 392 16.42 -7.23 28.44
CA LEU A 392 15.90 -6.00 29.06
C LEU A 392 16.84 -4.83 28.77
N LEU A 393 16.43 -3.96 27.84
CA LEU A 393 17.19 -2.77 27.46
C LEU A 393 16.96 -1.66 28.49
N GLN A 394 18.05 -1.03 28.94
CA GLN A 394 17.99 0.17 29.75
C GLN A 394 17.72 1.36 28.83
N VAL A 395 16.49 1.86 28.81
CA VAL A 395 16.15 3.04 28.00
C VAL A 395 16.82 4.24 28.64
N ALA A 396 17.86 4.78 27.99
CA ALA A 396 18.48 6.02 28.46
C ALA A 396 17.41 7.11 28.60
N SER A 397 17.30 7.66 29.81
CA SER A 397 16.35 8.71 30.19
C SER A 397 16.73 10.06 29.58
#